data_AF-A0A975TA00-F1
#
_entry.id   AF-A0A975TA00-F1
#
_cell.length_a   1.000
_cell.length_b   1.000
_cell.length_c   1.000
_cell.angle_alpha   90.00
_cell.angle_beta   90.00
_cell.angle_gamma   90.00
#
_symmetry.space_group_name_H-M   'P 1'
#
loop_
_entity.id
_entity.type
_entity.pdbx_description
1 polymer ?
#
loop_
_entity_poly.entity_id
_entity_poly.type
_entity_poly.pdbx_seq_one_letter_code
_entity_poly.pdbx_strand_id
1 'polypeptide(L)'
;MEKDLPPKLDSESLKQLATEQLVEIIMEQGKTIEKLTSRVIELESVIEKLKVNRDLDSTTSSKPPSGDILKKTENKLEDTSQESQTPKVRNCANS
;
A
#
# COMPACT_ATOMS: atom_id res chain seq x y z
N MET A 1 11.75 -19.75 -11.30
CA MET A 1 13.16 -19.92 -11.71
C MET A 1 13.87 -20.50 -10.51
N GLU A 2 14.06 -21.82 -10.48
CA GLU A 2 15.05 -22.41 -9.58
C GLU A 2 16.40 -21.83 -9.97
N LYS A 3 17.05 -21.14 -9.04
CA LYS A 3 18.45 -20.77 -9.20
C LYS A 3 19.22 -21.95 -8.67
N ASP A 4 20.06 -22.56 -9.48
CA ASP A 4 20.98 -23.60 -9.05
C ASP A 4 21.76 -23.09 -7.85
N LEU A 5 21.40 -23.58 -6.67
CA LEU A 5 22.13 -23.26 -5.46
C LEU A 5 23.51 -23.92 -5.59
N PRO A 6 24.57 -23.27 -5.08
CA PRO A 6 25.88 -23.90 -5.04
C PRO A 6 25.75 -25.29 -4.39
N PRO A 7 26.44 -26.31 -4.94
CA PRO A 7 26.44 -27.63 -4.34
C PRO A 7 26.81 -27.53 -2.87
N LYS A 8 25.98 -28.11 -2.01
CA LYS A 8 26.19 -28.05 -0.57
C LYS A 8 27.45 -28.87 -0.24
N LEU A 9 28.51 -28.18 0.17
CA LEU A 9 29.73 -28.83 0.67
C LEU A 9 29.39 -29.59 1.95
N ASP A 10 29.69 -30.87 1.99
CA ASP A 10 29.54 -31.69 3.18
C ASP A 10 30.75 -31.53 4.11
N SER A 11 30.56 -31.76 5.41
CA SER A 11 31.63 -31.56 6.39
C SER A 11 32.84 -32.46 6.18
N GLU A 12 32.67 -33.64 5.57
CA GLU A 12 33.78 -34.58 5.39
C GLU A 12 34.67 -34.13 4.23
N SER A 13 34.07 -33.63 3.14
CA SER A 13 34.81 -33.00 2.04
C SER A 13 35.64 -31.80 2.50
N LEU A 14 35.10 -30.97 3.41
CA LEU A 14 35.81 -29.79 3.93
C LEU A 14 37.04 -30.16 4.76
N LYS A 15 36.99 -31.26 5.52
CA LYS A 15 38.14 -31.73 6.32
C LYS A 15 39.31 -32.22 5.47
N GLN A 16 39.05 -32.61 4.22
CA GLN A 16 40.06 -33.10 3.29
C GLN A 16 40.79 -31.98 2.54
N LEU A 17 40.30 -30.74 2.65
CA LEU A 17 40.90 -29.58 1.98
C LEU A 17 42.16 -29.09 2.71
N ALA A 18 43.06 -28.48 1.95
CA ALA A 18 44.17 -27.73 2.53
C ALA A 18 43.66 -26.47 3.25
N THR A 19 44.42 -26.01 4.24
CA THR A 19 44.08 -24.81 5.02
C THR A 19 43.88 -23.59 4.13
N GLU A 20 44.72 -23.41 3.11
CA GLU A 20 44.65 -22.29 2.17
C GLU A 20 43.32 -22.27 1.39
N GLN A 21 42.85 -23.45 0.96
CA GLN A 21 41.57 -23.59 0.27
C GLN A 21 40.40 -23.26 1.19
N LEU A 22 40.46 -23.67 2.46
CA LEU A 22 39.45 -23.32 3.45
C LEU A 22 39.41 -21.81 3.72
N VAL A 23 40.56 -21.15 3.79
CA VAL A 23 40.64 -19.69 3.93
C VAL A 23 39.98 -18.98 2.75
N GLU A 24 40.27 -19.40 1.51
CA GLU A 24 39.64 -18.83 0.32
C GLU A 24 38.11 -18.99 0.31
N ILE A 25 37.62 -20.19 0.66
CA ILE A 25 36.18 -20.46 0.76
C ILE A 25 35.53 -19.53 1.80
N ILE A 26 36.12 -19.40 2.98
CA ILE A 26 35.59 -18.53 4.04
C ILE A 26 35.58 -17.07 3.60
N MET A 27 36.63 -16.60 2.92
CA MET A 27 36.68 -15.23 2.39
C MET A 27 35.58 -14.98 1.36
N GLU A 28 35.35 -15.91 0.45
CA GLU A 28 34.31 -15.76 -0.59
C GLU A 28 32.89 -15.83 -0.01
N GLN A 29 32.68 -16.69 1.00
CA GLN A 29 31.45 -16.72 1.79
C GLN A 29 31.22 -15.39 2.50
N GLY A 30 32.26 -14.82 3.13
CA GLY A 30 32.20 -13.52 3.79
C GLY A 30 31.73 -12.40 2.87
N LYS A 31 32.33 -12.28 1.67
CA LYS A 31 31.91 -11.30 0.65
C LYS A 31 30.46 -11.51 0.21
N THR A 32 30.03 -12.77 0.07
CA THR A 32 28.67 -13.10 -0.35
C THR A 32 27.65 -12.70 0.74
N ILE A 33 27.96 -12.98 2.01
CA ILE A 33 27.14 -12.59 3.15
C ILE A 33 27.03 -11.06 3.24
N GLU A 34 28.14 -10.34 3.03
CA GLU A 34 28.13 -8.87 3.03
C GLU A 34 27.20 -8.31 1.95
N LYS A 35 27.33 -8.79 0.70
CA LYS A 35 26.44 -8.40 -0.42
C LYS A 35 24.97 -8.69 -0.13
N LEU A 36 24.68 -9.87 0.43
CA LEU A 36 23.32 -10.25 0.80
C LEU A 36 22.77 -9.34 1.91
N THR A 37 23.58 -9.05 2.92
CA THR A 37 23.21 -8.18 4.04
C THR A 37 22.89 -6.77 3.54
N SER A 38 23.74 -6.19 2.69
CA SER A 38 23.47 -4.88 2.07
C SER A 38 22.15 -4.88 1.29
N ARG A 39 21.89 -5.95 0.52
CA ARG A 39 20.66 -6.06 -0.25
C ARG A 39 19.41 -6.17 0.62
N VAL A 40 19.49 -6.89 1.73
CA VAL A 40 18.39 -7.00 2.70
C VAL A 40 18.07 -5.62 3.29
N ILE A 41 19.10 -4.87 3.74
CA ILE A 41 18.94 -3.52 4.28
C ILE A 41 18.27 -2.57 3.27
N GLU A 42 18.70 -2.60 2.01
CA GLU A 42 18.09 -1.80 0.94
C GLU A 42 16.60 -2.15 0.75
N LEU A 43 16.28 -3.43 0.71
CA LEU A 43 14.91 -3.91 0.52
C LEU A 43 14.01 -3.53 1.70
N GLU A 44 14.50 -3.64 2.92
CA GLU A 44 13.79 -3.21 4.14
C GLU A 44 13.44 -1.71 4.06
N SER A 45 14.39 -0.87 3.64
CA SER A 45 14.15 0.57 3.46
C SER A 45 13.09 0.85 2.38
N VAL A 46 13.12 0.11 1.26
CA VAL A 46 12.10 0.26 0.21
C VAL A 46 10.72 -0.15 0.72
N ILE A 47 10.62 -1.25 1.45
CA ILE A 47 9.36 -1.73 2.04
C ILE A 47 8.79 -0.69 2.99
N GLU A 48 9.62 -0.08 3.83
CA GLU A 48 9.18 0.98 4.76
C GLU A 48 8.63 2.20 4.02
N LYS A 49 9.33 2.69 2.99
CA LYS A 49 8.85 3.83 2.17
C LYS A 49 7.53 3.52 1.47
N LEU A 50 7.37 2.31 0.94
CA LEU A 50 6.13 1.89 0.27
C LEU A 50 4.95 1.79 1.24
N LYS A 51 5.19 1.34 2.49
CA LYS A 51 4.17 1.34 3.54
C LYS A 51 3.70 2.76 3.85
N VAL A 52 4.64 3.70 4.06
CA VAL A 52 4.33 5.11 4.32
C VAL A 52 3.51 5.72 3.17
N ASN A 53 3.91 5.49 1.91
CA ASN A 53 3.21 6.03 0.75
C ASN A 53 1.75 5.52 0.64
N ARG A 54 1.51 4.22 0.86
CA ARG A 54 0.16 3.63 0.84
C ARG A 54 -0.74 4.25 1.91
N ASP A 55 -0.19 4.48 3.10
CA ASP A 55 -0.94 5.02 4.22
C ASP A 55 -1.32 6.50 3.97
N LEU A 56 -0.45 7.28 3.31
CA LEU A 56 -0.75 8.65 2.87
C LEU A 56 -1.89 8.69 1.84
N ASP A 57 -1.84 7.85 0.79
CA ASP A 57 -2.90 7.79 -0.24
C ASP A 57 -4.28 7.47 0.36
N SER A 58 -4.31 6.64 1.41
CA SER A 58 -5.55 6.28 2.11
C SER A 58 -6.13 7.45 2.92
N THR A 59 -5.28 8.34 3.45
CA THR A 59 -5.73 9.51 4.23
C THR A 59 -6.23 10.66 3.36
N THR A 60 -5.70 10.85 2.15
CA THR A 60 -6.09 11.95 1.26
C THR A 60 -7.29 11.62 0.37
N SER A 61 -7.66 10.34 0.23
CA SER A 61 -8.71 9.90 -0.69
C SER A 61 -10.14 9.96 -0.13
N SER A 62 -10.32 10.18 1.18
CA SER A 62 -11.59 9.86 1.86
C SER A 62 -12.62 10.98 1.92
N LYS A 63 -12.33 12.17 1.38
CA LYS A 63 -13.36 13.19 1.12
C LYS A 63 -13.24 13.68 -0.31
N PRO A 64 -14.27 13.52 -1.17
CA PRO A 64 -14.32 14.33 -2.37
C PRO A 64 -14.25 15.79 -1.95
N PRO A 65 -13.59 16.69 -2.71
CA PRO A 65 -13.75 18.11 -2.47
C PRO A 65 -15.25 18.36 -2.48
N SER A 66 -15.81 18.71 -1.32
CA SER A 66 -17.20 19.13 -1.23
C SER A 66 -17.30 20.34 -2.13
N GLY A 67 -17.70 20.11 -3.38
CA GLY A 67 -18.06 21.17 -4.29
C GLY A 67 -19.20 21.88 -3.60
N ASP A 68 -18.91 23.07 -3.08
CA ASP A 68 -19.93 24.03 -2.70
C ASP A 68 -20.62 24.41 -4.01
N ILE A 69 -21.55 23.56 -4.45
CA ILE A 69 -22.46 23.86 -5.54
C ILE A 69 -23.45 24.85 -4.96
N LEU A 70 -23.02 26.11 -4.93
CA LEU A 70 -23.89 27.26 -4.81
C LEU A 70 -24.96 27.10 -5.89
N LYS A 71 -26.16 26.64 -5.50
CA LYS A 71 -27.37 26.71 -6.34
C LYS A 71 -27.69 28.18 -6.56
N LYS A 72 -27.05 28.81 -7.53
CA LYS A 72 -27.59 30.01 -8.18
C LYS A 72 -28.60 29.54 -9.21
N THR A 73 -29.83 29.28 -8.78
CA THR A 73 -30.97 29.34 -9.69
C THR A 73 -31.46 30.78 -9.71
N GLU A 74 -31.03 31.46 -10.77
CA GLU A 74 -31.43 32.77 -11.26
C GLU A 74 -32.97 32.87 -11.41
N ASN A 75 -33.50 34.05 -11.12
CA ASN A 75 -34.91 34.42 -11.25
C ASN A 75 -35.52 34.00 -12.60
N LYS A 76 -36.76 33.50 -12.56
CA LYS A 76 -37.74 33.84 -13.61
C LYS A 76 -39.14 34.02 -13.02
N LEU A 77 -39.62 35.24 -13.18
CA LEU A 77 -40.92 35.77 -12.82
C LEU A 77 -42.00 35.31 -13.85
N GLU A 78 -43.21 35.06 -13.34
CA GLU A 78 -44.55 35.10 -13.99
C GLU A 78 -44.86 34.08 -15.13
N ASP A 79 -46.04 33.44 -15.23
CA ASP A 79 -47.40 33.91 -14.91
C ASP A 79 -48.46 32.75 -14.84
N THR A 80 -49.59 32.99 -14.17
CA THR A 80 -50.93 32.31 -14.19
C THR A 80 -51.08 30.87 -13.66
N SER A 81 -52.11 30.41 -12.93
CA SER A 81 -53.33 30.97 -12.31
C SER A 81 -53.97 29.90 -11.37
N GLN A 82 -54.58 30.37 -10.27
CA GLN A 82 -55.75 29.82 -9.52
C GLN A 82 -55.68 28.39 -8.93
N GLU A 83 -55.63 28.26 -7.60
CA GLU A 83 -56.77 28.24 -6.65
C GLU A 83 -57.22 26.81 -6.33
N SER A 84 -56.87 26.31 -5.13
CA SER A 84 -57.78 25.53 -4.28
C SER A 84 -57.09 25.14 -2.96
N GLN A 85 -57.40 25.91 -1.92
CA GLN A 85 -57.82 25.52 -0.56
C GLN A 85 -57.19 24.27 0.10
N THR A 86 -56.56 24.48 1.25
CA THR A 86 -56.19 23.42 2.23
C THR A 86 -57.43 22.98 3.02
N PRO A 87 -57.47 21.74 3.61
CA PRO A 87 -56.93 21.61 4.96
C PRO A 87 -56.29 20.25 5.32
N LYS A 88 -55.27 20.37 6.18
CA LYS A 88 -54.70 19.45 7.18
C LYS A 88 -55.54 18.21 7.55
N VAL A 89 -55.02 17.00 7.30
CA VAL A 89 -55.38 15.78 8.05
C VAL A 89 -54.11 15.11 8.58
N ARG A 90 -53.99 15.14 9.90
CA ARG A 90 -53.03 14.44 10.74
C ARG A 90 -53.64 13.05 10.98
N ASN A 91 -52.97 11.95 10.61
CA ASN A 91 -53.30 10.62 11.12
C ASN A 91 -52.02 9.84 11.36
N CYS A 92 -51.73 9.59 12.65
CA CYS A 92 -50.71 8.68 13.13
C CYS A 92 -51.12 7.25 12.78
N ALA A 93 -50.18 6.43 12.31
CA ALA A 93 -50.40 5.01 12.05
C ALA A 93 -49.87 4.16 13.23
N ASN A 94 -50.84 3.60 13.97
CA ASN A 94 -50.97 2.26 14.58
C ASN A 94 -49.70 1.40 14.81
N SER A 95 -49.54 0.90 16.04
CA SER A 95 -49.89 -0.49 16.42
C SER A 95 -49.75 -0.72 17.93
#